data_AF-A0A520BEC0-F1
#
_entry.id   AF-A0A520BEC0-F1
#
_cell.length_a   1.000
_cell.length_b   1.000
_cell.length_c   1.000
_cell.angle_alpha   90.00
_cell.angle_beta   90.00
_cell.angle_gamma   90.00
#
_symmetry.space_group_name_H-M   'P 1'
#
loop_
_entity.id
_entity.type
_entity.pdbx_description
1 polymer ?
#
loop_
_entity_poly.entity_id
_entity_poly.type
_entity_poly.pdbx_seq_one_letter_code
_entity_poly.pdbx_strand_id
1 'polypeptide(L)'
;LAGVCAANASASGQMDLPKGDQEKCYGVAKAGQNDCGTALHGCAGQAAVDHDPAEWTFVAKGTCEKAGGKPTPPKQDKQGQ
;
A
#
# COMPACT_ATOMS: atom_id res chain seq x y z
N LEU A 1 -23.48 9.33 -39.82
CA LEU A 1 -22.48 8.56 -39.03
C LEU A 1 -22.43 9.21 -37.66
N ALA A 2 -23.23 8.69 -36.73
CA ALA A 2 -23.39 9.21 -35.37
C ALA A 2 -22.63 8.33 -34.38
N GLY A 3 -22.08 8.94 -33.32
CA GLY A 3 -21.47 8.23 -32.19
C GLY A 3 -20.27 9.01 -31.65
N VAL A 4 -20.49 10.14 -30.97
CA VAL A 4 -20.56 10.31 -29.49
C VAL A 4 -19.25 10.00 -28.75
N CYS A 5 -18.76 11.04 -28.07
CA CYS A 5 -17.57 11.10 -27.24
C CYS A 5 -17.62 10.11 -26.07
N ALA A 6 -16.51 9.44 -25.78
CA ALA A 6 -16.26 8.87 -24.47
C ALA A 6 -14.91 9.39 -23.96
N ALA A 7 -14.97 10.41 -23.10
CA ALA A 7 -13.82 10.83 -22.32
C ALA A 7 -13.43 9.67 -21.39
N ASN A 8 -12.25 9.10 -21.57
CA ASN A 8 -11.63 8.21 -20.60
C ASN A 8 -11.32 9.03 -19.34
N ALA A 9 -12.25 9.05 -18.39
CA ALA A 9 -11.97 9.39 -17.01
C ALA A 9 -11.05 8.30 -16.45
N SER A 10 -9.73 8.53 -16.53
CA SER A 10 -8.76 7.77 -15.74
C SER A 10 -9.08 8.02 -14.28
N ALA A 11 -9.78 7.07 -13.66
CA ALA A 11 -10.08 7.08 -12.25
C ALA A 11 -8.77 7.25 -11.49
N SER A 12 -8.78 8.28 -10.67
CA SER A 12 -7.72 8.75 -9.79
C SER A 12 -7.14 7.61 -8.98
N GLY A 13 -5.82 7.65 -8.75
CA GLY A 13 -5.15 6.76 -7.81
C GLY A 13 -5.96 6.67 -6.51
N GLN A 14 -6.50 5.49 -6.25
CA GLN A 14 -7.10 5.15 -4.97
C GLN A 14 -5.95 5.10 -3.98
N MET A 15 -5.59 6.25 -3.45
CA MET A 15 -4.74 6.33 -2.29
C MET A 15 -5.51 5.57 -1.20
N ASP A 16 -4.95 4.48 -0.68
CA ASP A 16 -5.52 3.73 0.42
C ASP A 16 -5.59 4.64 1.65
N LEU A 17 -6.70 5.36 1.77
CA LEU A 17 -7.01 6.15 2.96
C LEU A 17 -7.37 5.15 4.07
N PRO A 18 -6.71 5.22 5.23
CA PRO A 18 -7.15 4.46 6.40
C PRO A 18 -8.61 4.79 6.68
N LYS A 19 -9.48 3.78 6.58
CA LYS A 19 -10.90 3.93 6.93
C LYS A 19 -11.01 3.69 8.44
N GLY A 20 -11.14 4.76 9.23
CA GLY A 20 -11.35 4.70 10.69
C GLY A 20 -10.06 4.66 11.52
N ASP A 21 -10.09 3.94 12.66
CA ASP A 21 -8.99 3.77 13.62
C ASP A 21 -7.89 2.81 13.12
N GLN A 22 -7.48 2.96 11.86
CA GLN A 22 -6.43 2.17 11.25
C GLN A 22 -5.22 3.04 10.85
N GLU A 23 -4.05 2.43 10.79
CA GLU A 23 -2.82 3.04 10.29
C GLU A 23 -2.14 2.09 9.31
N LYS A 24 -1.45 2.65 8.31
CA LYS A 24 -0.56 1.85 7.47
C LYS A 24 0.59 1.37 8.32
N CYS A 25 0.93 0.09 8.24
CA CYS A 25 2.05 -0.48 8.95
C CYS A 25 3.00 -1.17 7.98
N TYR A 26 4.18 -0.58 7.83
CA TYR A 26 5.21 -1.03 6.92
C TYR A 26 6.09 -2.09 7.59
N GLY A 27 6.56 -3.08 6.81
CA GLY A 27 7.44 -4.14 7.29
C GLY A 27 6.77 -5.24 8.11
N VAL A 28 5.43 -5.29 8.16
CA VAL A 28 4.69 -6.34 8.89
C VAL A 28 3.91 -7.28 7.98
N ALA A 29 3.75 -6.93 6.70
CA ALA A 29 3.06 -7.78 5.72
C ALA A 29 3.86 -9.07 5.49
N LYS A 30 3.17 -10.20 5.41
CA LYS A 30 3.75 -11.46 4.95
C LYS A 30 3.74 -11.53 3.43
N ALA A 31 4.48 -12.48 2.85
CA ALA A 31 4.40 -12.81 1.44
C ALA A 31 2.93 -13.03 1.04
N GLY A 32 2.51 -12.35 -0.02
CA GLY A 32 1.15 -12.36 -0.54
C GLY A 32 0.08 -11.74 0.36
N GLN A 33 0.45 -10.93 1.36
CA GLN A 33 -0.48 -10.38 2.37
C GLN A 33 -0.31 -8.87 2.61
N ASN A 34 0.16 -8.13 1.61
CA ASN A 34 0.16 -6.67 1.65
C ASN A 34 -1.15 -6.07 1.11
N ASP A 35 -1.41 -4.83 1.48
CA ASP A 35 -2.47 -4.00 0.90
C ASP A 35 -2.03 -3.33 -0.43
N CYS A 36 -2.97 -2.77 -1.19
CA CYS A 36 -2.69 -2.10 -2.46
C CYS A 36 -1.77 -0.88 -2.31
N GLY A 37 -1.19 -0.37 -3.40
CA GLY A 37 -0.46 0.89 -3.38
C GLY A 37 0.80 0.88 -2.50
N THR A 38 1.56 -0.21 -2.55
CA THR A 38 2.91 -0.28 -1.97
C THR A 38 3.92 0.36 -2.93
N ALA A 39 5.17 0.51 -2.49
CA ALA A 39 6.19 1.10 -3.36
C ALA A 39 6.67 0.15 -4.47
N LEU A 40 6.44 -1.16 -4.33
CA LEU A 40 6.91 -2.18 -5.26
C LEU A 40 5.87 -2.52 -6.33
N HIS A 41 4.58 -2.52 -5.96
CA HIS A 41 3.50 -2.90 -6.87
C HIS A 41 2.15 -2.30 -6.47
N GLY A 42 1.22 -2.31 -7.42
CA GLY A 42 -0.06 -1.61 -7.29
C GLY A 42 -1.14 -2.39 -6.55
N CYS A 43 -1.16 -3.73 -6.64
CA CYS A 43 -2.25 -4.54 -6.10
C CYS A 43 -1.85 -5.22 -4.79
N ALA A 44 -2.87 -5.50 -3.96
CA ALA A 44 -2.76 -6.29 -2.75
C ALA A 44 -2.34 -7.73 -3.06
N GLY A 45 -1.73 -8.38 -2.08
CA GLY A 45 -1.33 -9.79 -2.15
C GLY A 45 -0.17 -10.08 -3.11
N GLN A 46 0.64 -9.08 -3.42
CA GLN A 46 1.76 -9.19 -4.35
C GLN A 46 3.13 -9.20 -3.66
N ALA A 47 3.19 -8.99 -2.33
CA ALA A 47 4.42 -9.03 -1.56
C ALA A 47 5.20 -10.33 -1.83
N ALA A 48 6.43 -10.22 -2.30
CA ALA A 48 7.25 -11.36 -2.67
C ALA A 48 7.85 -12.09 -1.47
N VAL A 49 8.13 -11.37 -0.39
CA VAL A 49 8.76 -11.87 0.83
C VAL A 49 8.03 -11.39 2.08
N ASP A 50 8.25 -12.08 3.18
CA ASP A 50 7.77 -11.63 4.49
C ASP A 50 8.54 -10.38 4.95
N HIS A 51 7.82 -9.46 5.58
CA HIS A 51 8.36 -8.29 6.28
C HIS A 51 9.17 -7.32 5.42
N ASP A 52 8.89 -7.26 4.11
CA ASP A 52 9.51 -6.28 3.24
C ASP A 52 9.17 -4.85 3.74
N PRO A 53 10.18 -3.98 3.93
CA PRO A 53 9.96 -2.63 4.48
C PRO A 53 9.16 -1.72 3.56
N ALA A 54 9.10 -2.00 2.25
CA ALA A 54 8.30 -1.27 1.28
C ALA A 54 6.84 -1.76 1.23
N GLU A 55 6.59 -2.99 1.70
CA GLU A 55 5.27 -3.57 1.82
C GLU A 55 4.61 -3.16 3.13
N TRP A 56 3.29 -2.96 3.08
CA TRP A 56 2.52 -2.53 4.22
C TRP A 56 1.14 -3.16 4.24
N THR A 57 0.54 -3.18 5.43
CA THR A 57 -0.87 -3.50 5.61
C THR A 57 -1.53 -2.58 6.63
N PHE A 58 -2.85 -2.47 6.62
CA PHE A 58 -3.58 -1.75 7.66
C PHE A 58 -3.62 -2.54 8.97
N VAL A 59 -3.29 -1.85 10.05
CA VAL A 59 -3.45 -2.35 11.43
C VAL A 59 -4.25 -1.36 12.25
N ALA A 60 -4.70 -1.77 13.44
CA ALA A 60 -5.32 -0.84 14.37
C ALA A 60 -4.34 0.27 14.76
N LYS A 61 -4.81 1.52 14.82
CA LYS A 61 -3.98 2.68 15.14
C LYS A 61 -3.28 2.52 16.50
N GLY A 62 -2.00 2.86 16.56
CA GLY A 62 -1.17 2.71 17.76
C GLY A 62 -0.73 1.27 18.06
N THR A 63 -0.84 0.36 17.07
CA THR A 63 -0.38 -1.03 17.20
C THR A 63 0.77 -1.37 16.28
N CYS A 64 1.05 -0.57 15.25
CA CYS A 64 2.06 -0.89 14.27
C CYS A 64 3.45 -1.13 14.87
N GLU A 65 3.90 -0.24 15.77
CA GLU A 65 5.20 -0.37 16.43
C GLU A 65 5.27 -1.61 17.34
N LYS A 66 4.14 -1.99 17.96
CA LYS A 66 4.05 -3.21 18.79
C LYS A 66 4.12 -4.48 17.94
N ALA A 67 3.67 -4.40 16.70
CA ALA A 67 3.81 -5.46 15.69
C ALA A 67 5.21 -5.50 15.05
N GLY A 68 6.14 -4.62 15.45
CA GLY A 68 7.50 -4.54 14.92
C GLY A 68 7.64 -3.69 13.65
N GLY A 69 6.56 -3.06 13.18
CA GLY A 69 6.54 -2.24 11.98
C GLY A 69 6.86 -0.77 12.20
N LYS A 70 6.58 0.03 11.17
CA LYS A 70 6.62 1.51 11.22
C LYS A 70 5.33 2.08 10.62
N PRO A 71 4.73 3.12 11.22
CA PRO A 71 3.53 3.75 10.65
C PRO A 71 3.84 4.70 9.47
N THR A 72 5.13 4.98 9.26
CA THR A 72 5.63 5.82 8.16
C THR A 72 6.31 4.96 7.11
N PRO A 73 6.19 5.30 5.81
CA PRO A 73 6.93 4.62 4.77
C PRO A 73 8.44 4.73 5.03
N PRO A 74 9.24 3.75 4.58
CA PRO A 74 10.69 3.89 4.60
C PRO A 74 11.10 5.16 3.85
N LYS A 75 12.12 5.85 4.35
CA LYS A 75 12.70 6.98 3.62
C LYS A 75 13.15 6.46 2.26
N GLN A 76 12.70 7.11 1.19
CA GLN A 76 13.01 6.77 -0.19
C GLN A 76 14.48 7.05 -0.51
N ASP A 77 15.42 6.43 0.20
CA ASP A 77 16.81 6.38 -0.21
C ASP A 77 16.98 5.12 -1.06
N LYS A 78 16.54 5.21 -2.31
CA LYS A 78 16.84 4.26 -3.40
C LYS A 78 17.09 2.82 -2.93
N GLN A 79 16.17 2.23 -2.18
CA GLN A 79 16.30 0.84 -1.78
C GLN A 79 15.82 0.01 -2.97
N GLY A 80 16.71 -0.12 -3.96
CA GLY A 80 16.67 -1.00 -5.11
C GLY A 80 15.34 -1.07 -5.85
N GLN A 81 15.12 -0.15 -6.80
CA GLN A 81 14.45 -0.58 -8.03
C GLN A 81 15.34 -1.57 -8.77
#